data_AF-A0A7W7FY50-F1
#
_entry.id   AF-A0A7W7FY50-F1
#
_cell.length_a   1.000
_cell.length_b   1.000
_cell.length_c   1.000
_cell.angle_alpha   90.00
_cell.angle_beta   90.00
_cell.angle_gamma   90.00
#
_symmetry.space_group_name_H-M   'P 1'
#
loop_
_entity.id
_entity.type
_entity.pdbx_description
1 polymer ?
#
loop_
_entity_poly.entity_id
_entity_poly.type
_entity_poly.pdbx_seq_one_letter_code
_entity_poly.pdbx_strand_id
1 'polypeptide(L)'
;MVNAPPGGVLVADLLHDPEGEHLPCPAAPLLAGELVRHGVPVVTAPLPLNGPRTHHTWFDRGRLGPAGLGGASQPGAPEDLLRAAINAWAKVAGPRRILLASPRSFCAGVERAIEIVERTLETRTNPVYVRKQIVHNTYVVEDLAARGAIFVDELDEVPDGSTVVFSAHGVSPAVRTEANERGLEVIDGTCPLVTKVHAEARRYAARGDTIVLIGHAGHEEVEGTLGEAPEATILVETPADVVGLDLAGHQQVSYLTQTTLAIDETAEVIDALRTKFPRLHEPPTEDICYATTNRQHSLQAVIEESDLVLVVGSTNSSNSVRLVELSRRQGTPAQLIDRAGDIRPEWLAGVSAVGLTAGASAPPALVEEVVTALGGLGAVSRQEREVTRETVHFGLPAAVRRKGQPHDRPTP
;
A
#
# COMPACT_ATOMS: atom_id res chain seq x y z
N MET A 1 12.79 13.52 31.12
CA MET A 1 13.36 12.27 30.56
C MET A 1 12.20 11.31 30.33
N VAL A 2 12.03 10.84 29.10
CA VAL A 2 11.04 9.81 28.79
C VAL A 2 11.50 8.50 29.41
N ASN A 3 10.63 7.82 30.14
CA ASN A 3 10.95 6.55 30.78
C ASN A 3 10.52 5.40 29.86
N ALA A 4 11.32 4.34 29.74
CA ALA A 4 10.83 3.09 29.14
C ALA A 4 9.59 2.59 29.91
N PRO A 5 8.61 1.99 29.21
CA PRO A 5 7.42 1.44 29.85
C PRO A 5 7.79 0.26 30.77
N PRO A 6 6.96 -0.08 31.77
CA PRO A 6 7.17 -1.26 32.60
C PRO A 6 7.35 -2.53 31.74
N GLY A 7 8.46 -3.24 31.92
CA GLY A 7 8.77 -4.42 31.12
C GLY A 7 9.17 -4.15 29.66
N GLY A 8 9.34 -2.89 29.26
CA GLY A 8 9.69 -2.52 27.89
C GLY A 8 11.02 -1.78 27.75
N VAL A 9 11.26 -1.30 26.53
CA VAL A 9 12.53 -0.74 26.08
C VAL A 9 12.33 0.70 25.59
N LEU A 10 13.26 1.58 25.94
CA LEU A 10 13.42 2.86 25.27
C LEU A 10 14.40 2.67 24.10
N VAL A 11 13.95 2.93 22.88
CA VAL A 11 14.81 2.94 21.68
C VAL A 11 15.23 4.37 21.41
N ALA A 12 16.53 4.58 21.19
CA ALA A 12 17.09 5.90 20.95
C ALA A 12 16.77 6.37 19.52
N ASP A 13 16.12 7.53 19.36
CA ASP A 13 16.12 8.30 18.10
C ASP A 13 17.34 9.24 17.99
N LEU A 14 17.95 9.52 19.13
CA LEU A 14 19.12 10.36 19.30
C LEU A 14 19.95 9.84 20.47
N LEU A 15 21.22 9.55 20.23
CA LEU A 15 22.18 9.23 21.28
C LEU A 15 22.94 10.48 21.67
N HIS A 16 22.97 10.78 22.98
CA HIS A 16 23.68 11.93 23.53
C HIS A 16 24.97 11.50 24.20
N ASP A 17 26.09 11.96 23.66
CA ASP A 17 27.43 11.85 24.24
C ASP A 17 27.58 12.78 25.46
N PRO A 18 28.18 12.33 26.58
CA PRO A 18 28.58 13.20 27.69
C PRO A 18 29.46 14.39 27.27
N GLU A 19 30.21 14.27 26.17
CA GLU A 19 31.09 15.31 25.62
C GLU A 19 30.36 16.32 24.72
N GLY A 20 29.04 16.17 24.53
CA GLY A 20 28.17 17.13 23.84
C GLY A 20 27.90 16.84 22.36
N GLU A 21 28.42 15.73 21.82
CA GLU A 21 28.10 15.29 20.46
C GLU A 21 26.78 14.52 20.40
N HIS A 22 25.97 14.82 19.39
CA HIS A 22 24.68 14.19 19.16
C HIS A 22 24.78 13.24 17.97
N LEU A 23 24.36 11.99 18.14
CA LEU A 23 24.31 11.00 17.06
C LEU A 23 22.84 10.63 16.77
N PRO A 24 22.25 11.14 15.68
CA PRO A 24 20.94 10.70 15.22
C PRO A 24 20.93 9.19 14.98
N CYS A 25 19.84 8.53 15.34
CA CYS A 25 19.65 7.09 15.16
C CYS A 25 18.51 6.84 14.15
N PRO A 26 18.72 7.12 12.85
CA PRO A 26 17.65 6.95 11.87
C PRO A 26 17.21 5.49 11.70
N ALA A 27 18.06 4.52 12.10
CA ALA A 27 17.70 3.10 12.14
C ALA A 27 16.90 2.67 13.38
N ALA A 28 16.48 3.62 14.24
CA ALA A 28 15.60 3.37 15.39
C ALA A 28 14.32 2.57 15.04
N PRO A 29 13.61 2.85 13.93
CA PRO A 29 12.43 2.06 13.55
C PRO A 29 12.73 0.58 13.34
N LEU A 30 13.92 0.23 12.84
CA LEU A 30 14.35 -1.15 12.60
C LEU A 30 14.49 -1.92 13.94
N LEU A 31 15.13 -1.28 14.92
CA LEU A 31 15.30 -1.84 16.26
C LEU A 31 13.97 -1.93 17.01
N ALA A 32 13.15 -0.88 16.93
CA ALA A 32 11.83 -0.86 17.54
C ALA A 32 10.93 -1.98 16.97
N GLY A 33 10.89 -2.14 15.65
CA GLY A 33 10.12 -3.17 15.00
C GLY A 33 10.56 -4.59 15.38
N GLU A 34 11.87 -4.83 15.50
CA GLU A 34 12.40 -6.10 15.99
C GLU A 34 11.90 -6.41 17.41
N LEU A 35 12.01 -5.46 18.32
CA LEU A 35 11.57 -5.64 19.72
C LEU A 35 10.06 -5.87 19.83
N VAL A 36 9.25 -5.12 19.08
CA VAL A 36 7.80 -5.28 19.06
C VAL A 36 7.39 -6.67 18.56
N ARG A 37 8.09 -7.23 17.57
CA ARG A 37 7.84 -8.62 17.09
C ARG A 37 8.09 -9.68 18.17
N HIS A 38 9.01 -9.42 19.10
CA HIS A 38 9.25 -10.28 20.27
C HIS A 38 8.34 -9.97 21.47
N GLY A 39 7.30 -9.15 21.26
CA GLY A 39 6.32 -8.80 22.29
C GLY A 39 6.83 -7.79 23.32
N VAL A 40 7.91 -7.07 23.03
CA VAL A 40 8.49 -6.07 23.93
C VAL A 40 7.87 -4.69 23.63
N PRO A 41 7.22 -4.04 24.62
CA PRO A 41 6.73 -2.67 24.44
C PRO A 41 7.89 -1.69 24.21
N VAL A 42 7.77 -0.83 23.21
CA VAL A 42 8.82 0.14 22.84
C VAL A 42 8.30 1.56 22.97
N VAL A 43 9.15 2.45 23.47
CA VAL A 43 9.01 3.91 23.35
C VAL A 43 10.27 4.45 22.69
N THR A 44 10.10 5.30 21.67
CA THR A 44 11.22 5.98 21.02
C THR A 44 11.42 7.37 21.64
N ALA A 45 12.63 7.69 22.05
CA ALA A 45 12.98 9.01 22.61
C ALA A 45 14.50 9.23 22.64
N PRO A 46 14.97 10.47 22.87
CA PRO A 46 16.40 10.73 23.05
C PRO A 46 16.95 9.99 24.26
N LEU A 47 18.10 9.35 24.09
CA LEU A 47 18.76 8.56 25.13
C LEU A 47 20.06 9.22 25.59
N PRO A 48 20.13 9.72 26.84
CA PRO A 48 21.39 10.10 27.46
C PRO A 48 22.21 8.86 27.79
N LEU A 49 23.51 8.84 27.46
CA LEU A 49 24.41 7.73 27.78
C LEU A 49 24.76 7.64 29.28
N ASN A 50 24.30 8.59 30.10
CA ASN A 50 24.47 8.61 31.56
C ASN A 50 23.11 8.47 32.26
N GLY A 51 22.87 7.35 32.96
CA GLY A 51 21.67 7.12 33.74
C GLY A 51 21.70 5.79 34.52
N PRO A 52 20.76 5.53 35.45
CA PRO A 52 20.73 4.32 36.28
C PRO A 52 20.26 3.05 35.55
N ARG A 53 20.11 3.08 34.21
CA ARG A 53 19.62 1.97 33.39
C ARG A 53 20.79 1.26 32.70
N THR A 54 20.57 0.03 32.26
CA THR A 54 21.50 -0.67 31.37
C THR A 54 21.32 -0.14 29.95
N HIS A 55 22.35 0.53 29.43
CA HIS A 55 22.39 1.09 28.09
C HIS A 55 23.11 0.10 27.15
N HIS A 56 22.50 -0.19 26.01
CA HIS A 56 23.12 -0.98 24.95
C HIS A 56 23.14 -0.15 23.68
N THR A 57 24.32 0.02 23.08
CA THR A 57 24.50 0.81 21.88
C THR A 57 25.47 0.14 20.91
N TRP A 58 25.27 0.43 19.63
CA TRP A 58 26.23 0.18 18.57
C TRP A 58 26.36 1.48 17.77
N PHE A 59 27.59 1.87 17.48
CA PHE A 59 27.87 3.00 16.59
C PHE A 59 29.15 2.75 15.80
N ASP A 60 29.19 3.28 14.59
CA ASP A 60 30.38 3.38 13.75
C ASP A 60 30.47 4.86 13.33
N ARG A 61 31.64 5.49 13.47
CA ARG A 61 31.92 6.85 12.97
C ARG A 61 33.05 6.84 11.94
N GLY A 62 33.62 5.67 11.66
CA GLY A 62 34.77 5.48 10.79
C GLY A 62 34.36 4.91 9.44
N ARG A 63 34.23 3.58 9.37
CA ARG A 63 34.08 2.85 8.10
C ARG A 63 32.73 3.09 7.44
N LEU A 64 31.67 3.27 8.24
CA LEU A 64 30.29 3.35 7.74
C LEU A 64 29.73 4.78 7.66
N GLY A 65 30.52 5.80 8.07
CA GLY A 65 29.99 7.13 8.38
C GLY A 65 29.24 7.13 9.73
N PRO A 66 28.54 8.21 10.13
CA PRO A 66 27.81 8.27 11.40
C PRO A 66 26.59 7.34 11.37
N ALA A 67 26.79 6.09 11.79
CA ALA A 67 25.76 5.06 11.92
C ALA A 67 25.61 4.68 13.39
N GLY A 68 24.37 4.45 13.84
CA GLY A 68 24.10 4.26 15.26
C GLY A 68 22.74 3.66 15.57
N LEU A 69 22.72 2.81 16.58
CA LEU A 69 21.56 2.15 17.15
C LEU A 69 21.74 2.10 18.67
N GLY A 70 20.67 2.28 19.43
CA GLY A 70 20.76 2.11 20.87
C GLY A 70 19.43 2.05 21.56
N GLY A 71 19.49 1.62 22.82
CA GLY A 71 18.33 1.63 23.69
C GLY A 71 18.72 1.45 25.15
N ALA A 72 17.72 1.57 26.02
CA ALA A 72 17.84 1.30 27.44
C ALA A 72 16.61 0.55 27.95
N SER A 73 16.84 -0.37 28.89
CA SER A 73 15.79 -1.15 29.54
C SER A 73 16.03 -1.22 31.05
N GLN A 74 15.07 -1.79 31.78
CA GLN A 74 15.38 -2.34 33.10
C GLN A 74 16.19 -3.64 32.93
N PRO A 75 17.01 -4.03 33.93
CA PRO A 75 17.73 -5.30 33.88
C PRO A 75 16.80 -6.51 33.77
N GLY A 76 17.24 -7.57 33.08
CA GLY A 76 16.49 -8.83 32.92
C GLY A 76 16.13 -9.15 31.47
N ALA A 77 15.04 -9.89 31.24
CA ALA A 77 14.70 -10.40 29.90
C ALA A 77 14.61 -9.34 28.78
N PRO A 78 14.04 -8.14 28.99
CA PRO A 78 14.02 -7.09 27.96
C PRO A 78 15.42 -6.59 27.58
N GLU A 79 16.37 -6.63 28.51
CA GLU A 79 17.77 -6.24 28.27
C GLU A 79 18.48 -7.24 27.35
N ASP A 80 18.29 -8.54 27.61
CA ASP A 80 18.89 -9.60 26.80
C ASP A 80 18.38 -9.56 25.36
N LEU A 81 17.08 -9.30 25.16
CA LEU A 81 16.48 -9.11 23.84
C LEU A 81 16.99 -7.86 23.14
N LEU A 82 17.08 -6.72 23.85
CA LEU A 82 17.66 -5.49 23.31
C LEU A 82 19.10 -5.69 22.84
N ARG A 83 19.93 -6.33 23.66
CA ARG A 83 21.33 -6.64 23.32
C ARG A 83 21.41 -7.55 22.10
N ALA A 84 20.57 -8.59 22.04
CA ALA A 84 20.51 -9.51 20.90
C ALA A 84 20.08 -8.79 19.61
N ALA A 85 19.05 -7.94 19.67
CA ALA A 85 18.54 -7.20 18.52
C ALA A 85 19.58 -6.21 17.97
N ILE A 86 20.25 -5.44 18.84
CA ILE A 86 21.34 -4.53 18.43
C ILE A 86 22.46 -5.31 17.74
N ASN A 87 22.87 -6.46 18.30
CA ASN A 87 23.91 -7.30 17.70
C ASN A 87 23.50 -7.86 16.34
N ALA A 88 22.22 -8.21 16.14
CA ALA A 88 21.71 -8.69 14.86
C ALA A 88 21.79 -7.59 13.78
N TRP A 89 21.37 -6.37 14.10
CA TRP A 89 21.46 -5.23 13.19
C TRP A 89 22.90 -4.78 12.92
N ALA A 90 23.76 -4.77 13.95
CA ALA A 90 25.17 -4.43 13.81
C ALA A 90 25.91 -5.39 12.86
N LYS A 91 25.57 -6.70 12.87
CA LYS A 91 26.17 -7.71 11.98
C LYS A 91 25.87 -7.45 10.49
N VAL A 92 24.73 -6.84 10.19
CA VAL A 92 24.32 -6.52 8.82
C VAL A 92 24.54 -5.05 8.47
N ALA A 93 25.18 -4.28 9.34
CA ALA A 93 25.53 -2.89 9.06
C ALA A 93 26.57 -2.79 7.94
N GLY A 94 26.32 -1.90 6.98
CA GLY A 94 27.09 -1.83 5.74
C GLY A 94 26.58 -0.77 4.78
N PRO A 95 27.43 -0.30 3.86
CA PRO A 95 27.00 0.58 2.79
C PRO A 95 26.02 -0.14 1.86
N ARG A 96 25.03 0.59 1.32
CA ARG A 96 24.01 0.04 0.41
C ARG A 96 23.73 0.95 -0.76
N ARG A 97 23.48 0.35 -1.92
CA ARG A 97 22.86 1.01 -3.06
C ARG A 97 21.36 0.81 -2.99
N ILE A 98 20.57 1.88 -3.04
CA ILE A 98 19.11 1.79 -3.14
C ILE A 98 18.68 2.21 -4.55
N LEU A 99 18.04 1.29 -5.25
CA LEU A 99 17.48 1.46 -6.58
C LEU A 99 15.99 1.76 -6.44
N LEU A 100 15.62 3.03 -6.62
CA LEU A 100 14.25 3.50 -6.49
C LEU A 100 13.50 3.33 -7.82
N ALA A 101 12.48 2.48 -7.85
CA ALA A 101 11.59 2.34 -8.99
C ALA A 101 10.71 3.59 -9.14
N SER A 102 10.60 4.16 -10.34
CA SER A 102 9.72 5.31 -10.61
C SER A 102 8.90 5.11 -11.88
N PRO A 103 7.56 5.21 -11.84
CA PRO A 103 6.75 5.68 -10.70
C PRO A 103 6.56 4.63 -9.58
N ARG A 104 6.22 5.12 -8.38
CA ARG A 104 5.92 4.37 -7.14
C ARG A 104 4.95 5.18 -6.28
N SER A 105 4.42 4.60 -5.20
CA SER A 105 3.53 5.26 -4.23
C SER A 105 2.20 5.69 -4.86
N PHE A 106 1.51 6.69 -4.29
CA PHE A 106 0.16 7.10 -4.66
C PHE A 106 -0.10 7.25 -6.17
N CYS A 107 -1.26 6.77 -6.60
CA CYS A 107 -1.81 7.08 -7.92
C CYS A 107 -2.93 8.12 -7.80
N ALA A 108 -3.35 8.71 -8.92
CA ALA A 108 -4.37 9.76 -8.93
C ALA A 108 -5.71 9.35 -8.27
N GLY A 109 -6.10 8.07 -8.38
CA GLY A 109 -7.33 7.57 -7.75
C GLY A 109 -7.23 7.53 -6.23
N VAL A 110 -6.07 7.15 -5.71
CA VAL A 110 -5.77 7.08 -4.27
C VAL A 110 -5.66 8.48 -3.66
N GLU A 111 -4.92 9.39 -4.31
CA GLU A 111 -4.81 10.79 -3.86
C GLU A 111 -6.20 11.43 -3.76
N ARG A 112 -7.02 11.26 -4.80
CA ARG A 112 -8.41 11.73 -4.82
C ARG A 112 -9.23 11.15 -3.66
N ALA A 113 -9.13 9.84 -3.40
CA ALA A 113 -9.93 9.19 -2.37
C ALA A 113 -9.54 9.65 -0.95
N ILE A 114 -8.24 9.79 -0.68
CA ILE A 114 -7.75 10.34 0.59
C ILE A 114 -8.24 11.78 0.74
N GLU A 115 -8.05 12.64 -0.27
CA GLU A 115 -8.45 14.05 -0.21
C GLU A 115 -9.96 14.22 0.00
N ILE A 116 -10.78 13.31 -0.53
CA ILE A 116 -12.23 13.29 -0.26
C ILE A 116 -12.50 13.14 1.23
N VAL A 117 -11.87 12.18 1.91
CA VAL A 117 -12.09 11.95 3.35
C VAL A 117 -11.57 13.14 4.15
N GLU A 118 -10.36 13.62 3.84
CA GLU A 118 -9.76 14.78 4.52
C GLU A 118 -10.66 16.02 4.45
N ARG A 119 -11.15 16.37 3.26
CA ARG A 119 -12.04 17.52 3.08
C ARG A 119 -13.42 17.30 3.68
N THR A 120 -13.89 16.05 3.73
CA THR A 120 -15.16 15.74 4.40
C THR A 120 -15.02 15.99 5.90
N LEU A 121 -13.92 15.54 6.52
CA LEU A 121 -13.59 15.81 7.92
C LEU A 121 -13.43 17.33 8.21
N GLU A 122 -12.88 18.10 7.27
CA GLU A 122 -12.76 19.57 7.41
C GLU A 122 -14.11 20.30 7.37
N THR A 123 -15.10 19.76 6.64
CA THR A 123 -16.30 20.51 6.26
C THR A 123 -17.57 20.04 6.94
N ARG A 124 -17.61 18.80 7.46
CA ARG A 124 -18.76 18.23 8.14
C ARG A 124 -18.58 18.33 9.65
N THR A 125 -19.67 18.63 10.35
CA THR A 125 -19.71 18.71 11.81
C THR A 125 -20.09 17.39 12.47
N ASN A 126 -20.69 16.47 11.70
CA ASN A 126 -21.10 15.14 12.17
C ASN A 126 -19.97 14.12 11.95
N PRO A 127 -19.99 12.96 12.65
CA PRO A 127 -19.04 11.88 12.38
C PRO A 127 -19.05 11.49 10.91
N VAL A 128 -17.86 11.30 10.34
CA VAL A 128 -17.67 10.90 8.94
C VAL A 128 -17.40 9.41 8.91
N TYR A 129 -18.32 8.66 8.33
CA TYR A 129 -18.17 7.22 8.15
C TYR A 129 -17.53 6.93 6.79
N VAL A 130 -16.67 5.92 6.74
CA VAL A 130 -16.10 5.41 5.49
C VAL A 130 -16.46 3.93 5.41
N ARG A 131 -17.17 3.52 4.35
CA ARG A 131 -17.48 2.11 4.13
C ARG A 131 -16.25 1.40 3.60
N LYS A 132 -15.82 0.36 4.33
CA LYS A 132 -14.54 -0.33 4.19
C LYS A 132 -13.36 0.64 4.30
N GLN A 133 -12.14 0.16 4.06
CA GLN A 133 -10.97 1.04 4.02
C GLN A 133 -11.04 1.94 2.78
N ILE A 134 -10.75 3.24 2.94
CA ILE A 134 -10.76 4.20 1.80
C ILE A 134 -9.82 3.75 0.68
N VAL A 135 -8.67 3.18 1.08
CA VAL A 135 -7.67 2.49 0.25
C VAL A 135 -7.04 1.38 1.10
N HIS A 136 -6.52 0.33 0.48
CA HIS A 136 -5.81 -0.76 1.18
C HIS A 136 -4.40 -0.32 1.62
N ASN A 137 -4.32 0.49 2.67
CA ASN A 137 -3.08 0.81 3.37
C ASN A 137 -3.34 1.12 4.85
N THR A 138 -2.77 0.30 5.73
CA THR A 138 -3.00 0.40 7.19
C THR A 138 -2.61 1.77 7.74
N TYR A 139 -1.48 2.33 7.31
CA TYR A 139 -1.02 3.65 7.78
C TYR A 139 -1.99 4.78 7.39
N VAL A 140 -2.50 4.77 6.16
CA VAL A 140 -3.50 5.76 5.71
C VAL A 140 -4.81 5.64 6.51
N VAL A 141 -5.25 4.42 6.77
CA VAL A 141 -6.46 4.15 7.57
C VAL A 141 -6.28 4.63 9.01
N GLU A 142 -5.15 4.32 9.63
CA GLU A 142 -4.81 4.76 10.99
C GLU A 142 -4.72 6.29 11.10
N ASP A 143 -4.09 6.97 10.13
CA ASP A 143 -4.00 8.43 10.10
C ASP A 143 -5.38 9.09 10.01
N LEU A 144 -6.22 8.63 9.08
CA LEU A 144 -7.57 9.17 8.90
C LEU A 144 -8.46 8.88 10.11
N ALA A 145 -8.32 7.69 10.73
CA ALA A 145 -9.03 7.35 11.96
C ALA A 145 -8.61 8.26 13.13
N ALA A 146 -7.30 8.53 13.28
CA ALA A 146 -6.78 9.46 14.27
C ALA A 146 -7.30 10.90 14.06
N ARG A 147 -7.67 11.25 12.83
CA ARG A 147 -8.30 12.53 12.46
C ARG A 147 -9.83 12.53 12.59
N GLY A 148 -10.43 11.41 12.98
CA GLY A 148 -11.86 11.30 13.31
C GLY A 148 -12.73 10.58 12.27
N ALA A 149 -12.15 9.98 11.22
CA ALA A 149 -12.91 9.08 10.34
C ALA A 149 -13.27 7.78 11.06
N ILE A 150 -14.47 7.26 10.82
CA ILE A 150 -14.94 5.99 11.38
C ILE A 150 -15.08 5.00 10.22
N PHE A 151 -14.22 4.00 10.17
CA PHE A 151 -14.29 2.93 9.16
C PHE A 151 -15.27 1.86 9.63
N VAL A 152 -16.22 1.48 8.77
CA VAL A 152 -17.23 0.44 9.03
C VAL A 152 -17.15 -0.63 7.95
N ASP A 153 -17.57 -1.84 8.25
CA ASP A 153 -17.63 -2.91 7.26
C ASP A 153 -18.87 -2.78 6.39
N GLU A 154 -20.03 -2.65 7.02
CA GLU A 154 -21.32 -2.55 6.35
C GLU A 154 -22.07 -1.27 6.72
N LEU A 155 -23.08 -0.94 5.92
CA LEU A 155 -23.80 0.30 6.12
C LEU A 155 -24.66 0.25 7.38
N ASP A 156 -25.17 -0.89 7.82
CA ASP A 156 -26.01 -1.04 9.02
C ASP A 156 -25.34 -0.57 10.33
N GLU A 157 -24.02 -0.46 10.34
CA GLU A 157 -23.21 0.14 11.40
C GLU A 157 -23.24 1.69 11.42
N VAL A 158 -23.68 2.31 10.34
CA VAL A 158 -23.76 3.78 10.15
C VAL A 158 -25.14 4.26 10.61
N PRO A 159 -25.28 5.29 11.48
CA PRO A 159 -26.59 5.83 11.81
C PRO A 159 -27.27 6.49 10.61
N ASP A 160 -28.58 6.32 10.47
CA ASP A 160 -29.38 6.94 9.40
C ASP A 160 -29.17 8.46 9.33
N GLY A 161 -29.19 9.02 8.12
CA GLY A 161 -28.91 10.44 7.88
C GLY A 161 -27.44 10.88 8.05
N SER A 162 -26.52 9.98 8.41
CA SER A 162 -25.09 10.31 8.53
C SER A 162 -24.40 10.48 7.17
N THR A 163 -23.23 11.12 7.19
CA THR A 163 -22.36 11.21 6.01
C THR A 163 -21.53 9.94 5.87
N VAL A 164 -21.57 9.30 4.69
CA VAL A 164 -20.78 8.11 4.37
C VAL A 164 -19.94 8.34 3.11
N VAL A 165 -18.67 7.96 3.16
CA VAL A 165 -17.77 7.93 2.01
C VAL A 165 -17.62 6.49 1.51
N PHE A 166 -17.84 6.26 0.21
CA PHE A 166 -17.52 4.98 -0.41
C PHE A 166 -16.04 4.91 -0.79
N SER A 167 -15.41 3.73 -0.62
CA SER A 167 -13.99 3.52 -0.89
C SER A 167 -13.60 3.73 -2.36
N ALA A 168 -12.30 3.83 -2.62
CA ALA A 168 -11.77 3.95 -3.99
C ALA A 168 -12.07 2.73 -4.88
N HIS A 169 -12.31 1.57 -4.25
CA HIS A 169 -12.55 0.29 -4.92
C HIS A 169 -13.95 0.17 -5.51
N GLY A 170 -14.86 1.09 -5.19
CA GLY A 170 -16.24 1.05 -5.66
C GLY A 170 -17.15 0.18 -4.80
N VAL A 171 -18.45 0.32 -5.05
CA VAL A 171 -19.50 -0.43 -4.35
C VAL A 171 -20.56 -0.89 -5.35
N SER A 172 -21.24 -1.97 -5.01
CA SER A 172 -22.33 -2.51 -5.83
C SER A 172 -23.55 -1.57 -5.86
N PRO A 173 -24.43 -1.68 -6.88
CA PRO A 173 -25.70 -0.97 -6.91
C PRO A 173 -26.58 -1.22 -5.68
N ALA A 174 -26.53 -2.42 -5.08
CA ALA A 174 -27.30 -2.74 -3.88
C ALA A 174 -26.90 -1.87 -2.68
N VAL A 175 -25.60 -1.68 -2.45
CA VAL A 175 -25.06 -0.78 -1.40
C VAL A 175 -25.50 0.67 -1.64
N ARG A 176 -25.54 1.10 -2.91
CA ARG A 176 -26.02 2.45 -3.27
C ARG A 176 -27.50 2.62 -2.97
N THR A 177 -28.32 1.61 -3.28
CA THR A 177 -29.76 1.61 -2.97
C THR A 177 -30.00 1.67 -1.47
N GLU A 178 -29.30 0.84 -0.70
CA GLU A 178 -29.41 0.84 0.78
C GLU A 178 -29.06 2.21 1.36
N ALA A 179 -27.96 2.83 0.94
CA ALA A 179 -27.57 4.15 1.42
C ALA A 179 -28.65 5.21 1.14
N ASN A 180 -29.30 5.15 -0.03
CA ASN A 180 -30.38 6.05 -0.40
C ASN A 180 -31.65 5.81 0.43
N GLU A 181 -32.04 4.55 0.65
CA GLU A 181 -33.21 4.18 1.45
C GLU A 181 -33.08 4.64 2.91
N ARG A 182 -31.83 4.68 3.41
CA ARG A 182 -31.48 5.11 4.76
C ARG A 182 -31.17 6.61 4.87
N GLY A 183 -31.32 7.34 3.77
CA GLY A 183 -31.14 8.79 3.71
C GLY A 183 -29.71 9.25 4.04
N LEU A 184 -28.69 8.40 3.81
CA LEU A 184 -27.29 8.76 4.07
C LEU A 184 -26.81 9.84 3.09
N GLU A 185 -25.99 10.78 3.58
CA GLU A 185 -25.27 11.71 2.70
C GLU A 185 -24.05 11.00 2.11
N VAL A 186 -24.21 10.44 0.91
CA VAL A 186 -23.15 9.70 0.23
C VAL A 186 -22.18 10.63 -0.49
N ILE A 187 -20.88 10.44 -0.24
CA ILE A 187 -19.79 11.02 -1.01
C ILE A 187 -19.00 9.89 -1.68
N ASP A 188 -19.07 9.80 -3.00
CA ASP A 188 -18.51 8.67 -3.73
C ASP A 188 -17.01 8.84 -4.02
N GLY A 189 -16.18 8.08 -3.28
CA GLY A 189 -14.74 8.00 -3.43
C GLY A 189 -14.26 7.07 -4.54
N THR A 190 -15.15 6.35 -5.23
CA THR A 190 -14.79 5.39 -6.29
C THR A 190 -13.84 6.01 -7.31
N CYS A 191 -12.76 5.31 -7.63
CA CYS A 191 -11.80 5.72 -8.65
C CYS A 191 -12.50 5.82 -10.02
N PRO A 192 -12.31 6.91 -10.81
CA PRO A 192 -12.93 7.01 -12.13
C PRO A 192 -12.62 5.86 -13.09
N LEU A 193 -11.47 5.20 -12.93
CA LEU A 193 -11.11 4.02 -13.73
C LEU A 193 -11.87 2.76 -13.31
N VAL A 194 -12.26 2.63 -12.04
CA VAL A 194 -13.19 1.58 -11.58
C VAL A 194 -14.61 1.88 -12.07
N THR A 195 -15.05 3.14 -11.99
CA THR A 195 -16.35 3.56 -12.55
C THR A 195 -16.47 3.26 -14.05
N LYS A 196 -15.37 3.34 -14.81
CA LYS A 196 -15.31 2.92 -16.22
C LYS A 196 -15.65 1.44 -16.38
N VAL A 197 -15.02 0.56 -15.60
CA VAL A 197 -15.30 -0.89 -15.59
C VAL A 197 -16.75 -1.17 -15.22
N HIS A 198 -17.28 -0.51 -14.18
CA HIS A 198 -18.69 -0.63 -13.79
C HIS A 198 -19.65 -0.21 -14.93
N ALA A 199 -19.33 0.87 -15.64
CA ALA A 199 -20.13 1.33 -16.78
C ALA A 199 -20.08 0.35 -17.96
N GLU A 200 -18.93 -0.28 -18.19
CA GLU A 200 -18.79 -1.31 -19.22
C GLU A 200 -19.53 -2.58 -18.87
N ALA A 201 -19.52 -3.01 -17.60
CA ALA A 201 -20.32 -4.15 -17.13
C ALA A 201 -21.81 -3.95 -17.44
N ARG A 202 -22.37 -2.79 -17.06
CA ARG A 202 -23.76 -2.44 -17.38
C ARG A 202 -24.03 -2.42 -18.89
N ARG A 203 -23.10 -1.85 -19.68
CA ARG A 203 -23.24 -1.74 -21.14
C ARG A 203 -23.23 -3.09 -21.82
N TYR A 204 -22.35 -4.00 -21.41
CA TYR A 204 -22.25 -5.35 -21.96
C TYR A 204 -23.47 -6.19 -21.60
N ALA A 205 -23.93 -6.12 -20.35
CA ALA A 205 -25.17 -6.79 -19.94
C ALA A 205 -26.38 -6.27 -20.73
N ALA A 206 -26.50 -4.96 -20.94
CA ALA A 206 -27.57 -4.38 -21.74
C ALA A 206 -27.53 -4.77 -23.23
N ARG A 207 -26.34 -5.13 -23.76
CA ARG A 207 -26.16 -5.68 -25.11
C ARG A 207 -26.50 -7.18 -25.19
N GLY A 208 -26.67 -7.85 -24.05
CA GLY A 208 -26.94 -9.28 -23.94
C GLY A 208 -25.70 -10.17 -23.93
N ASP A 209 -24.52 -9.59 -23.66
CA ASP A 209 -23.28 -10.35 -23.53
C ASP A 209 -23.23 -11.10 -22.19
N THR A 210 -22.62 -12.28 -22.21
CA THR A 210 -22.01 -12.82 -20.98
C THR A 210 -20.69 -12.12 -20.75
N ILE A 211 -20.48 -11.64 -19.53
CA ILE A 211 -19.28 -10.94 -19.11
C ILE A 211 -18.41 -11.93 -18.33
N VAL A 212 -17.20 -12.15 -18.80
CA VAL A 212 -16.16 -12.86 -18.02
C VAL A 212 -15.33 -11.80 -17.30
N LEU A 213 -15.54 -11.67 -15.99
CA LEU A 213 -14.73 -10.78 -15.16
C LEU A 213 -13.48 -11.54 -14.72
N ILE A 214 -12.30 -11.04 -15.08
CA ILE A 214 -11.01 -11.53 -14.60
C ILE A 214 -10.66 -10.77 -13.32
N GLY A 215 -10.53 -11.44 -12.19
CA GLY A 215 -10.25 -10.79 -10.92
C GLY A 215 -10.17 -11.77 -9.76
N HIS A 216 -9.81 -11.28 -8.57
CA HIS A 216 -9.72 -12.13 -7.38
C HIS A 216 -11.03 -12.18 -6.59
N ALA A 217 -11.51 -13.38 -6.29
CA ALA A 217 -12.71 -13.55 -5.47
C ALA A 217 -12.54 -12.90 -4.09
N GLY A 218 -13.58 -12.23 -3.62
CA GLY A 218 -13.59 -11.52 -2.33
C GLY A 218 -12.87 -10.18 -2.30
N HIS A 219 -12.34 -9.69 -3.44
CA HIS A 219 -11.81 -8.32 -3.52
C HIS A 219 -12.96 -7.32 -3.71
N GLU A 220 -12.97 -6.22 -2.94
CA GLU A 220 -14.06 -5.21 -2.97
C GLU A 220 -14.40 -4.69 -4.37
N GLU A 221 -13.36 -4.42 -5.19
CA GLU A 221 -13.53 -3.98 -6.59
C GLU A 221 -14.25 -5.02 -7.46
N VAL A 222 -13.99 -6.31 -7.21
CA VAL A 222 -14.62 -7.42 -7.92
C VAL A 222 -16.07 -7.56 -7.47
N GLU A 223 -16.36 -7.47 -6.17
CA GLU A 223 -17.73 -7.47 -5.64
C GLU A 223 -18.56 -6.30 -6.18
N GLY A 224 -17.96 -5.11 -6.23
CA GLY A 224 -18.57 -3.92 -6.83
C GLY A 224 -18.93 -4.12 -8.29
N THR A 225 -17.99 -4.64 -9.09
CA THR A 225 -18.18 -4.88 -10.53
C THR A 225 -19.18 -6.02 -10.79
N LEU A 226 -19.09 -7.13 -10.06
CA LEU A 226 -20.05 -8.24 -10.16
C LEU A 226 -21.48 -7.76 -9.87
N GLY A 227 -21.65 -6.89 -8.88
CA GLY A 227 -22.95 -6.33 -8.50
C GLY A 227 -23.61 -5.47 -9.58
N GLU A 228 -22.86 -4.96 -10.56
CA GLU A 228 -23.42 -4.16 -11.67
C GLU A 228 -24.25 -5.01 -12.65
N ALA A 229 -23.90 -6.28 -12.81
CA ALA A 229 -24.58 -7.21 -13.73
C ALA A 229 -24.47 -8.67 -13.27
N PRO A 230 -25.01 -9.03 -12.10
CA PRO A 230 -24.76 -10.34 -11.47
C PRO A 230 -25.24 -11.52 -12.31
N GLU A 231 -26.38 -11.38 -12.98
CA GLU A 231 -26.96 -12.44 -13.83
C GLU A 231 -26.22 -12.65 -15.17
N ALA A 232 -25.36 -11.70 -15.55
CA ALA A 232 -24.62 -11.73 -16.81
C ALA A 232 -23.11 -11.92 -16.60
N THR A 233 -22.61 -11.89 -15.36
CA THR A 233 -21.17 -11.86 -15.08
C THR A 233 -20.71 -13.14 -14.41
N ILE A 234 -19.60 -13.70 -14.90
CA ILE A 234 -18.94 -14.88 -14.35
C ILE A 234 -17.50 -14.49 -14.01
N LEU A 235 -17.09 -14.77 -12.78
CA LEU A 235 -15.73 -14.53 -12.30
C LEU A 235 -14.79 -15.67 -12.71
N VAL A 236 -13.60 -15.33 -13.17
CA VAL A 236 -12.47 -16.24 -13.37
C VAL A 236 -11.19 -15.63 -12.80
N GLU A 237 -10.29 -16.46 -12.29
CA GLU A 237 -8.99 -16.00 -11.77
C GLU A 237 -7.82 -16.52 -12.61
N THR A 238 -7.99 -17.69 -13.23
CA THR A 238 -6.91 -18.43 -13.88
C THR A 238 -7.29 -18.96 -15.26
N PRO A 239 -6.31 -19.33 -16.12
CA PRO A 239 -6.60 -20.00 -17.39
C PRO A 239 -7.38 -21.31 -17.22
N ALA A 240 -7.23 -22.01 -16.10
CA ALA A 240 -7.95 -23.25 -15.81
C ALA A 240 -9.45 -23.01 -15.61
N ASP A 241 -9.84 -21.89 -14.98
CA ASP A 241 -11.24 -21.51 -14.81
C ASP A 241 -11.91 -21.30 -16.17
N VAL A 242 -11.19 -20.67 -17.10
CA VAL A 242 -11.65 -20.47 -18.48
C VAL A 242 -11.96 -21.79 -19.17
N VAL A 243 -11.12 -22.82 -18.99
CA VAL A 243 -11.34 -24.16 -19.58
C VAL A 243 -12.63 -24.79 -19.05
N GLY A 244 -13.01 -24.53 -17.80
CA GLY A 244 -14.24 -25.02 -17.18
C GLY A 244 -15.53 -24.31 -17.62
N LEU A 245 -15.44 -23.10 -18.20
CA LEU A 245 -16.64 -22.31 -18.57
C LEU A 245 -17.52 -23.00 -19.62
N ASP A 246 -18.75 -23.37 -19.25
CA ASP A 246 -19.78 -23.76 -20.23
C ASP A 246 -20.77 -22.61 -20.43
N LEU A 247 -20.61 -21.89 -21.53
CA LEU A 247 -21.49 -20.76 -21.89
C LEU A 247 -22.48 -21.15 -23.00
N ALA A 248 -22.81 -22.44 -23.13
CA ALA A 248 -23.69 -22.96 -24.17
C ALA A 248 -25.01 -22.16 -24.25
N GLY A 249 -25.20 -21.45 -25.37
CA GLY A 249 -26.37 -20.61 -25.63
C GLY A 249 -26.08 -19.10 -25.72
N HIS A 250 -24.95 -18.64 -25.17
CA HIS A 250 -24.55 -17.24 -25.27
C HIS A 250 -23.83 -16.96 -26.58
N GLN A 251 -24.37 -16.04 -27.38
CA GLN A 251 -23.81 -15.71 -28.70
C GLN A 251 -22.71 -14.64 -28.64
N GLN A 252 -22.62 -13.89 -27.53
CA GLN A 252 -21.67 -12.80 -27.35
C GLN A 252 -21.04 -12.89 -25.97
N VAL A 253 -19.71 -12.93 -25.93
CA VAL A 253 -18.93 -12.95 -24.69
C VAL A 253 -18.05 -11.71 -24.70
N SER A 254 -18.09 -10.92 -23.65
CA SER A 254 -17.15 -9.84 -23.38
C SER A 254 -16.30 -10.20 -22.16
N TYR A 255 -15.12 -9.61 -22.03
CA TYR A 255 -14.40 -9.68 -20.76
C TYR A 255 -14.17 -8.29 -20.16
N LEU A 256 -13.98 -8.28 -18.85
CA LEU A 256 -13.51 -7.14 -18.07
C LEU A 256 -12.40 -7.63 -17.14
N THR A 257 -11.55 -6.74 -16.66
CA THR A 257 -10.56 -7.09 -15.64
C THR A 257 -10.65 -6.19 -14.41
N GLN A 258 -10.26 -6.73 -13.27
CA GLN A 258 -9.87 -5.93 -12.11
C GLN A 258 -8.67 -5.04 -12.49
N THR A 259 -8.64 -3.82 -11.98
CA THR A 259 -7.68 -2.77 -12.38
C THR A 259 -6.26 -2.97 -11.83
N THR A 260 -6.09 -3.90 -10.86
CA THR A 260 -4.87 -4.08 -10.06
C THR A 260 -4.16 -5.42 -10.28
N LEU A 261 -4.51 -6.15 -11.35
CA LEU A 261 -3.94 -7.47 -11.66
C LEU A 261 -2.50 -7.39 -12.20
N ALA A 262 -1.79 -8.53 -12.13
CA ALA A 262 -0.51 -8.70 -12.81
C ALA A 262 -0.73 -8.77 -14.32
N ILE A 263 0.05 -8.00 -15.10
CA ILE A 263 -0.14 -7.88 -16.55
C ILE A 263 0.04 -9.23 -17.23
N ASP A 264 1.16 -9.90 -16.93
CA ASP A 264 1.54 -11.17 -17.57
C ASP A 264 0.53 -12.28 -17.25
N GLU A 265 0.14 -12.41 -15.97
CA GLU A 265 -0.84 -13.42 -15.54
C GLU A 265 -2.22 -13.18 -16.18
N THR A 266 -2.64 -11.91 -16.28
CA THR A 266 -3.91 -11.55 -16.92
C THR A 266 -3.88 -11.85 -18.41
N ALA A 267 -2.74 -11.63 -19.09
CA ALA A 267 -2.57 -11.94 -20.51
C ALA A 267 -2.78 -13.44 -20.78
N GLU A 268 -2.30 -14.33 -19.90
CA GLU A 268 -2.53 -15.77 -20.02
C GLU A 268 -4.02 -16.14 -19.94
N VAL A 269 -4.79 -15.49 -19.05
CA VAL A 269 -6.25 -15.69 -18.94
C VAL A 269 -6.96 -15.18 -20.18
N ILE A 270 -6.59 -13.99 -20.67
CA ILE A 270 -7.16 -13.40 -21.89
C ILE A 270 -6.89 -14.30 -23.11
N ASP A 271 -5.68 -14.85 -23.24
CA ASP A 271 -5.34 -15.75 -24.34
C ASP A 271 -6.10 -17.08 -24.28
N ALA A 272 -6.34 -17.60 -23.08
CA ALA A 272 -7.25 -18.74 -22.90
C ALA A 272 -8.68 -18.39 -23.33
N LEU A 273 -9.18 -17.19 -23.00
CA LEU A 273 -10.50 -16.72 -23.41
C LEU A 273 -10.61 -16.55 -24.93
N ARG A 274 -9.61 -15.95 -25.57
CA ARG A 274 -9.55 -15.80 -27.04
C ARG A 274 -9.56 -17.15 -27.74
N THR A 275 -8.81 -18.11 -27.20
CA THR A 275 -8.74 -19.48 -27.75
C THR A 275 -10.10 -20.17 -27.63
N LYS A 276 -10.78 -20.03 -26.50
CA LYS A 276 -12.07 -20.69 -26.23
C LYS A 276 -13.25 -20.01 -26.91
N PHE A 277 -13.24 -18.69 -27.00
CA PHE A 277 -14.30 -17.86 -27.57
C PHE A 277 -13.76 -17.02 -28.74
N PRO A 278 -13.75 -17.54 -29.98
CA PRO A 278 -13.19 -16.83 -31.14
C PRO A 278 -13.90 -15.51 -31.52
N ARG A 279 -15.07 -15.24 -30.92
CA ARG A 279 -15.83 -13.98 -31.07
C ARG A 279 -15.83 -13.15 -29.77
N LEU A 280 -14.82 -13.33 -28.93
CA LEU A 280 -14.64 -12.56 -27.70
C LEU A 280 -14.58 -11.06 -28.03
N HIS A 281 -15.40 -10.28 -27.36
CA HIS A 281 -15.36 -8.83 -27.41
C HIS A 281 -14.44 -8.30 -26.31
N GLU A 282 -13.45 -7.52 -26.72
CA GLU A 282 -12.49 -6.90 -25.81
C GLU A 282 -12.97 -5.52 -25.37
N PRO A 283 -12.61 -5.04 -24.17
CA PRO A 283 -12.85 -3.66 -23.80
C PRO A 283 -12.10 -2.71 -24.75
N PRO A 284 -12.68 -1.54 -25.08
CA PRO A 284 -12.10 -0.60 -26.04
C PRO A 284 -10.74 -0.04 -25.59
N THR A 285 -10.49 -0.04 -24.28
CA THR A 285 -9.20 0.25 -23.66
C THR A 285 -8.98 -0.74 -22.52
N GLU A 286 -7.73 -1.01 -22.18
CA GLU A 286 -7.36 -1.85 -21.04
C GLU A 286 -8.07 -1.43 -19.74
N ASP A 287 -8.39 -2.41 -18.91
CA ASP A 287 -9.00 -2.23 -17.59
C ASP A 287 -7.93 -2.20 -16.49
N ILE A 288 -6.84 -2.96 -16.63
CA ILE A 288 -5.65 -2.79 -15.78
C ILE A 288 -5.19 -1.33 -15.93
N CYS A 289 -5.21 -0.60 -14.83
CA CYS A 289 -5.03 0.84 -14.90
C CYS A 289 -3.56 1.22 -15.15
N TYR A 290 -3.36 2.43 -15.68
CA TYR A 290 -2.02 2.97 -15.94
C TYR A 290 -1.08 2.85 -14.73
N ALA A 291 -1.60 3.06 -13.52
CA ALA A 291 -0.82 3.08 -12.31
C ALA A 291 -0.26 1.69 -11.96
N THR A 292 -1.09 0.66 -12.11
CA THR A 292 -0.71 -0.75 -11.94
C THR A 292 0.35 -1.13 -12.99
N THR A 293 0.10 -0.78 -14.25
CA THR A 293 1.01 -1.09 -15.36
C THR A 293 2.37 -0.44 -15.17
N ASN A 294 2.40 0.87 -14.89
CA ASN A 294 3.62 1.61 -14.73
C ASN A 294 4.45 1.16 -13.52
N ARG A 295 3.80 0.76 -12.41
CA ARG A 295 4.50 0.25 -11.21
C ARG A 295 5.13 -1.13 -11.46
N GLN A 296 4.48 -1.99 -12.24
CA GLN A 296 5.09 -3.26 -12.66
C GLN A 296 6.30 -3.01 -13.57
N HIS A 297 6.17 -2.12 -14.56
CA HIS A 297 7.30 -1.73 -15.44
C HIS A 297 8.45 -1.05 -14.68
N SER A 298 8.14 -0.16 -13.72
CA SER A 298 9.17 0.55 -12.95
C SER A 298 9.94 -0.41 -12.03
N LEU A 299 9.26 -1.43 -11.49
CA LEU A 299 9.90 -2.47 -10.71
C LEU A 299 10.82 -3.34 -11.59
N GLN A 300 10.40 -3.71 -12.80
CA GLN A 300 11.25 -4.46 -13.74
C GLN A 300 12.59 -3.75 -14.02
N ALA A 301 12.61 -2.40 -14.04
CA ALA A 301 13.82 -1.61 -14.25
C ALA A 301 14.83 -1.65 -13.08
N VAL A 302 14.48 -2.24 -11.94
CA VAL A 302 15.38 -2.36 -10.78
C VAL A 302 15.62 -3.81 -10.32
N ILE A 303 14.78 -4.77 -10.71
CA ILE A 303 14.85 -6.16 -10.23
C ILE A 303 16.22 -6.78 -10.47
N GLU A 304 16.70 -6.81 -11.72
CA GLU A 304 17.93 -7.53 -12.10
C GLU A 304 19.20 -6.96 -11.43
N GLU A 305 19.16 -5.69 -11.02
CA GLU A 305 20.27 -5.01 -10.35
C GLU A 305 20.20 -5.09 -8.81
N SER A 306 19.18 -5.76 -8.26
CA SER A 306 18.88 -5.83 -6.83
C SER A 306 19.21 -7.20 -6.24
N ASP A 307 19.81 -7.24 -5.04
CA ASP A 307 19.96 -8.48 -4.26
C ASP A 307 18.68 -8.80 -3.48
N LEU A 308 17.90 -7.77 -3.15
CA LEU A 308 16.63 -7.83 -2.43
C LEU A 308 15.71 -6.70 -2.93
N VAL A 309 14.43 -7.01 -3.14
CA VAL A 309 13.38 -6.00 -3.35
C VAL A 309 12.55 -5.81 -2.09
N LEU A 310 12.38 -4.56 -1.68
CA LEU A 310 11.41 -4.15 -0.67
C LEU A 310 10.26 -3.42 -1.36
N VAL A 311 9.04 -3.90 -1.14
CA VAL A 311 7.81 -3.27 -1.62
C VAL A 311 7.08 -2.69 -0.41
N VAL A 312 6.92 -1.37 -0.38
CA VAL A 312 6.13 -0.70 0.65
C VAL A 312 4.65 -0.80 0.30
N GLY A 313 3.86 -1.43 1.16
CA GLY A 313 2.42 -1.63 0.98
C GLY A 313 1.85 -2.66 1.96
N SER A 314 0.54 -2.66 2.14
CA SER A 314 -0.15 -3.56 3.07
C SER A 314 -0.53 -4.89 2.42
N THR A 315 -0.68 -5.94 3.22
CA THR A 315 -0.99 -7.31 2.76
C THR A 315 -2.32 -7.45 2.03
N ASN A 316 -3.29 -6.59 2.32
CA ASN A 316 -4.59 -6.53 1.63
C ASN A 316 -4.56 -5.68 0.33
N SER A 317 -3.42 -5.12 -0.06
CA SER A 317 -3.27 -4.33 -1.29
C SER A 317 -2.90 -5.24 -2.47
N SER A 318 -3.88 -5.58 -3.32
CA SER A 318 -3.68 -6.42 -4.52
C SER A 318 -2.50 -5.95 -5.37
N ASN A 319 -2.45 -4.66 -5.74
CA ASN A 319 -1.35 -4.09 -6.50
C ASN A 319 0.02 -4.26 -5.81
N SER A 320 0.10 -4.09 -4.49
CA SER A 320 1.37 -4.23 -3.75
C SER A 320 1.85 -5.68 -3.74
N VAL A 321 0.92 -6.62 -3.59
CA VAL A 321 1.21 -8.06 -3.65
C VAL A 321 1.70 -8.47 -5.04
N ARG A 322 1.06 -7.97 -6.11
CA ARG A 322 1.50 -8.25 -7.50
C ARG A 322 2.94 -7.81 -7.77
N LEU A 323 3.40 -6.70 -7.16
CA LEU A 323 4.80 -6.25 -7.26
C LEU A 323 5.78 -7.23 -6.59
N VAL A 324 5.42 -7.76 -5.42
CA VAL A 324 6.26 -8.76 -4.72
C VAL A 324 6.35 -10.05 -5.52
N GLU A 325 5.23 -10.52 -6.04
CA GLU A 325 5.18 -11.71 -6.88
C GLU A 325 5.96 -11.52 -8.18
N LEU A 326 5.86 -10.35 -8.82
CA LEU A 326 6.63 -10.02 -10.02
C LEU A 326 8.14 -10.16 -9.79
N SER A 327 8.66 -9.59 -8.71
CA SER A 327 10.08 -9.71 -8.36
C SER A 327 10.49 -11.17 -8.11
N ARG A 328 9.67 -11.93 -7.37
CA ARG A 328 9.93 -13.35 -7.08
C ARG A 328 9.90 -14.21 -8.34
N ARG A 329 8.95 -13.97 -9.27
CA ARG A 329 8.88 -14.66 -10.57
C ARG A 329 10.11 -14.38 -11.43
N GLN A 330 10.69 -13.18 -11.33
CA GLN A 330 11.94 -12.81 -11.99
C GLN A 330 13.20 -13.25 -11.22
N GLY A 331 13.05 -14.01 -10.13
CA GLY A 331 14.15 -14.65 -9.42
C GLY A 331 14.81 -13.82 -8.33
N THR A 332 14.35 -12.59 -8.07
CA THR A 332 14.90 -11.75 -7.00
C THR A 332 14.05 -11.87 -5.74
N PRO A 333 14.66 -12.12 -4.56
CA PRO A 333 13.92 -12.13 -3.30
C PRO A 333 13.18 -10.82 -3.08
N ALA A 334 11.93 -10.90 -2.63
CA ALA A 334 11.11 -9.72 -2.35
C ALA A 334 10.33 -9.85 -1.05
N GLN A 335 10.19 -8.73 -0.34
CA GLN A 335 9.43 -8.63 0.90
C GLN A 335 8.42 -7.49 0.80
N LEU A 336 7.19 -7.78 1.24
CA LEU A 336 6.16 -6.78 1.48
C LEU A 336 6.35 -6.21 2.88
N ILE A 337 6.40 -4.89 3.01
CA ILE A 337 6.52 -4.20 4.30
C ILE A 337 5.51 -3.07 4.37
N ASP A 338 4.81 -2.93 5.49
CA ASP A 338 3.97 -1.76 5.74
C ASP A 338 4.84 -0.54 6.03
N ARG A 339 5.97 -0.73 6.73
CA ARG A 339 6.90 0.33 7.12
C ARG A 339 8.33 -0.18 7.37
N ALA A 340 9.25 0.74 7.64
CA ALA A 340 10.66 0.42 7.92
C ALA A 340 10.83 -0.59 9.08
N GLY A 341 9.98 -0.48 10.12
CA GLY A 341 10.02 -1.39 11.26
C GLY A 341 9.81 -2.86 10.91
N ASP A 342 9.18 -3.19 9.77
CA ASP A 342 8.94 -4.59 9.38
C ASP A 342 10.18 -5.28 8.79
N ILE A 343 11.18 -4.49 8.40
CA ILE A 343 12.43 -5.01 7.86
C ILE A 343 13.12 -5.84 8.93
N ARG A 344 13.67 -6.98 8.50
CA ARG A 344 14.38 -7.91 9.38
C ARG A 344 15.86 -7.97 9.04
N PRO A 345 16.75 -8.09 10.06
CA PRO A 345 18.19 -8.10 9.82
C PRO A 345 18.62 -9.25 8.91
N GLU A 346 18.01 -10.43 9.03
CA GLU A 346 18.33 -11.60 8.21
C GLU A 346 18.08 -11.40 6.72
N TRP A 347 17.16 -10.51 6.34
CA TRP A 347 16.92 -10.17 4.93
C TRP A 347 18.06 -9.35 4.32
N LEU A 348 18.80 -8.63 5.14
CA LEU A 348 19.87 -7.73 4.71
C LEU A 348 21.26 -8.38 4.75
N ALA A 349 21.37 -9.63 5.17
CA ALA A 349 22.63 -10.36 5.22
C ALA A 349 23.17 -10.58 3.79
N GLY A 350 24.36 -10.03 3.51
CA GLY A 350 24.98 -10.13 2.18
C GLY A 350 24.37 -9.22 1.10
N VAL A 351 23.35 -8.43 1.44
CA VAL A 351 22.67 -7.52 0.50
C VAL A 351 23.46 -6.21 0.35
N SER A 352 23.86 -5.92 -0.88
CA SER A 352 24.57 -4.70 -1.29
C SER A 352 23.69 -3.73 -2.06
N ALA A 353 22.72 -4.24 -2.82
CA ALA A 353 21.75 -3.48 -3.60
C ALA A 353 20.32 -3.83 -3.18
N VAL A 354 19.54 -2.81 -2.83
CA VAL A 354 18.12 -2.93 -2.47
C VAL A 354 17.29 -2.24 -3.55
N GLY A 355 16.44 -2.99 -4.24
CA GLY A 355 15.37 -2.45 -5.05
C GLY A 355 14.25 -1.97 -4.13
N LEU A 356 13.80 -0.74 -4.28
CA LEU A 356 12.77 -0.16 -3.43
C LEU A 356 11.66 0.44 -4.29
N THR A 357 10.44 -0.03 -4.06
CA THR A 357 9.22 0.47 -4.69
C THR A 357 8.10 0.56 -3.65
N ALA A 358 6.94 1.06 -4.07
CA ALA A 358 5.77 1.18 -3.24
C ALA A 358 4.51 0.97 -4.08
N GLY A 359 3.54 0.28 -3.50
CA GLY A 359 2.22 0.09 -4.11
C GLY A 359 1.46 1.41 -4.25
N ALA A 360 0.39 1.38 -5.06
CA ALA A 360 -0.42 2.55 -5.36
C ALA A 360 -1.11 3.18 -4.15
N SER A 361 -1.27 2.44 -3.04
CA SER A 361 -1.88 2.90 -1.79
C SER A 361 -0.87 3.33 -0.72
N ALA A 362 0.43 3.21 -0.98
CA ALA A 362 1.47 3.49 0.01
C ALA A 362 1.96 4.95 -0.07
N PRO A 363 1.93 5.72 1.04
CA PRO A 363 2.42 7.09 1.07
C PRO A 363 3.92 7.21 0.73
N PRO A 364 4.34 8.27 0.01
CA PRO A 364 5.76 8.54 -0.24
C PRO A 364 6.61 8.64 1.04
N ALA A 365 6.03 9.12 2.14
CA ALA A 365 6.72 9.25 3.42
C ALA A 365 7.22 7.90 3.98
N LEU A 366 6.52 6.78 3.72
CA LEU A 366 6.96 5.45 4.17
C LEU A 366 8.15 4.93 3.37
N VAL A 367 8.26 5.31 2.08
CA VAL A 367 9.45 5.03 1.27
C VAL A 367 10.66 5.78 1.83
N GLU A 368 10.48 7.06 2.16
CA GLU A 368 11.53 7.86 2.78
C GLU A 368 11.91 7.37 4.18
N GLU A 369 10.95 6.87 4.97
CA GLU A 369 11.21 6.20 6.26
C GLU A 369 12.14 4.99 6.05
N VAL A 370 11.86 4.14 5.07
CA VAL A 370 12.71 2.98 4.73
C VAL A 370 14.11 3.41 4.33
N VAL A 371 14.24 4.38 3.42
CA VAL A 371 15.57 4.83 2.97
C VAL A 371 16.36 5.45 4.13
N THR A 372 15.70 6.26 4.95
CA THR A 372 16.32 6.89 6.13
C THR A 372 16.78 5.84 7.12
N ALA A 373 15.93 4.85 7.42
CA ALA A 373 16.25 3.76 8.34
C ALA A 373 17.45 2.93 7.87
N LEU A 374 17.51 2.57 6.58
CA LEU A 374 18.67 1.87 6.02
C LEU A 374 19.95 2.72 6.08
N GLY A 375 19.84 4.05 5.95
CA GLY A 375 20.94 4.99 6.13
C GLY A 375 21.53 5.00 7.55
N GLY A 376 20.76 4.59 8.55
CA GLY A 376 21.26 4.44 9.93
C GLY A 376 22.12 3.20 10.18
N LEU A 377 22.19 2.29 9.21
CA LEU A 377 23.05 1.10 9.24
C LEU A 377 24.34 1.29 8.41
N GLY A 378 24.52 2.44 7.76
CA GLY A 378 25.68 2.77 6.94
C GLY A 378 25.32 3.63 5.73
N ALA A 379 26.34 4.10 5.00
CA ALA A 379 26.16 4.99 3.85
C ALA A 379 25.20 4.41 2.78
N VAL A 380 24.22 5.21 2.35
CA VAL A 380 23.26 4.84 1.30
C VAL A 380 23.49 5.70 0.05
N SER A 381 23.67 5.07 -1.11
CA SER A 381 23.61 5.75 -2.42
C SER A 381 22.25 5.53 -3.05
N ARG A 382 21.51 6.60 -3.33
CA ARG A 382 20.20 6.54 -3.98
C ARG A 382 20.35 6.66 -5.49
N GLN A 383 19.70 5.78 -6.25
CA GLN A 383 19.62 5.86 -7.70
C GLN A 383 18.18 5.63 -8.12
N GLU A 384 17.58 6.60 -8.77
CA GLU A 384 16.21 6.49 -9.29
C GLU A 384 16.22 5.95 -10.73
N ARG A 385 15.29 5.05 -11.03
CA ARG A 385 15.00 4.52 -12.37
C ARG A 385 13.60 4.97 -12.77
N GLU A 386 13.53 6.12 -13.45
CA GLU A 386 12.29 6.65 -14.01
C GLU A 386 12.03 6.03 -15.38
N VAL A 387 10.99 5.18 -15.47
CA VAL A 387 10.57 4.56 -16.75
C VAL A 387 9.50 5.37 -17.47
N THR A 388 8.72 6.16 -16.72
CA THR A 388 7.65 7.02 -17.25
C THR A 388 7.26 8.09 -16.23
N ARG A 389 6.49 9.10 -16.66
CA ARG A 389 5.92 10.15 -15.80
C ARG A 389 4.40 10.07 -15.80
N GLU A 390 3.82 10.06 -14.62
CA GLU A 390 2.36 10.07 -14.42
C GLU A 390 1.88 11.52 -14.27
N THR A 391 0.99 11.97 -15.17
CA THR A 391 0.41 13.34 -15.15
C THR A 391 -1.12 13.34 -14.99
N VAL A 392 -1.70 12.16 -14.78
CA VAL A 392 -3.15 11.99 -14.65
C VAL A 392 -3.62 12.56 -13.31
N HIS A 393 -4.65 13.38 -13.32
CA HIS A 393 -5.30 13.93 -12.13
C HIS A 393 -6.81 13.72 -12.24
N PHE A 394 -7.48 13.48 -11.12
CA PHE A 394 -8.92 13.28 -11.08
C PHE A 394 -9.60 14.31 -10.18
N GLY A 395 -10.55 15.06 -10.73
CA GLY A 395 -11.32 16.03 -9.98
C GLY A 395 -12.16 15.42 -8.85
N LEU A 396 -12.33 16.22 -7.80
CA LEU A 396 -13.11 15.86 -6.61
C LEU A 396 -14.63 15.93 -6.87
N PRO A 397 -15.43 15.11 -6.17
CA PRO A 397 -16.90 15.23 -6.16
C PRO A 397 -17.38 16.63 -5.76
N ALA A 398 -18.51 17.05 -6.32
CA ALA A 398 -19.11 18.35 -6.04
C ALA A 398 -19.29 18.64 -4.54
N ALA A 399 -19.63 17.61 -3.76
CA ALA A 399 -19.90 17.69 -2.33
C ALA A 399 -18.70 18.18 -1.48
N VAL A 400 -17.46 18.07 -1.98
CA VAL A 400 -16.22 18.40 -1.25
C VAL A 400 -15.31 19.40 -2.00
N ARG A 401 -15.79 19.96 -3.11
CA ARG A 401 -15.06 21.02 -3.84
C ARG A 401 -15.15 22.35 -3.08
N ARG A 402 -14.02 23.05 -2.95
CA ARG A 402 -13.99 24.43 -2.42
C ARG A 402 -14.58 25.40 -3.45
N LYS A 403 -15.36 26.39 -3.00
CA LYS A 403 -15.91 27.44 -3.89
C LYS A 403 -14.77 28.15 -4.61
N GLY A 404 -14.79 28.14 -5.95
CA GLY A 404 -13.77 28.79 -6.80
C GLY A 404 -12.63 27.90 -7.27
N GLN A 405 -12.58 26.62 -6.89
CA GLN A 405 -11.60 25.68 -7.44
C GLN A 405 -11.98 25.33 -8.90
N PRO A 406 -11.09 25.53 -9.88
CA PRO A 406 -11.40 25.27 -11.29
C PRO A 406 -11.72 23.79 -11.52
N HIS A 407 -12.63 23.51 -12.46
CA HIS A 407 -12.81 22.18 -13.03
C HIS A 407 -11.51 21.81 -13.75
N ASP A 408 -10.91 20.66 -13.43
CA ASP A 408 -9.68 20.11 -14.04
C ASP A 408 -9.32 20.79 -15.37
N ARG A 409 -8.39 21.75 -15.31
CA ARG A 409 -7.58 22.05 -16.48
C ARG A 409 -6.22 21.45 -16.19
N PRO A 410 -5.66 20.63 -17.10
CA PRO A 410 -4.25 20.31 -17.02
C PRO A 410 -3.51 21.65 -16.99
N THR A 411 -2.68 21.85 -15.98
CA THR A 411 -1.69 22.92 -16.03
C THR A 411 -0.78 22.57 -17.22
N PRO A 412 -0.50 23.53 -18.13
CA PRO A 412 0.19 23.25 -19.39
C PRO A 412 1.59 22.66 -19.18
#